data_AF-A0A1G3SKY1-F1
#
_entry.id   AF-A0A1G3SKY1-F1
#
_cell.length_a   1.000
_cell.length_b   1.000
_cell.length_c   1.000
_cell.angle_alpha   90.00
_cell.angle_beta   90.00
_cell.angle_gamma   90.00
#
_symmetry.space_group_name_H-M   'P 1'
#
loop_
_entity.id
_entity.type
_entity.pdbx_description
1 polymer ?
#
loop_
_entity_poly.entity_id
_entity_poly.type
_entity_poly.pdbx_seq_one_letter_code
_entity_poly.pdbx_strand_id
1 'polypeptide(L)'
;MTPIAKVAGDLDTFGCDCAVTVALKITDDSCKMDEEQRALFMALYDHLSPYKSTLFDDTIYELIRQSRANPTATLYAQIKKERERAMAVITQEKMKIFKASVRGSLLIAQHTA
;
A
#
# COMPACT_ATOMS: atom_id res chain seq x y z
N MET A 1 4.68 -19.64 5.74
CA MET A 1 4.30 -18.36 5.12
C MET A 1 3.44 -17.61 6.12
N THR A 2 3.72 -16.34 6.43
CA THR A 2 2.91 -15.57 7.38
C THR A 2 1.53 -15.28 6.78
N PRO A 3 0.47 -15.06 7.59
CA PRO A 3 -0.86 -14.70 7.08
C PRO A 3 -0.82 -13.48 6.13
N ILE A 4 0.00 -12.48 6.45
CA ILE A 4 0.18 -11.29 5.62
C ILE A 4 0.86 -11.59 4.28
N ALA A 5 1.85 -12.48 4.25
CA ALA A 5 2.51 -12.90 3.00
C ALA A 5 1.55 -13.66 2.08
N LYS A 6 0.66 -14.49 2.66
CA LYS A 6 -0.41 -15.16 1.90
C LYS A 6 -1.33 -14.14 1.24
N VAL A 7 -1.87 -13.21 2.04
CA VAL A 7 -2.78 -12.18 1.55
C VAL A 7 -2.12 -11.29 0.49
N ALA A 8 -0.84 -10.94 0.66
CA ALA A 8 -0.09 -10.19 -0.34
C ALA A 8 0.09 -10.96 -1.66
N GLY A 9 0.34 -12.28 -1.59
CA GLY A 9 0.47 -13.14 -2.75
C GLY A 9 -0.84 -13.37 -3.52
N ASP A 10 -1.99 -13.20 -2.86
CA ASP A 10 -3.32 -13.37 -3.44
C ASP A 10 -3.88 -12.07 -4.07
N LEU A 11 -3.16 -10.94 -3.98
CA LEU A 11 -3.60 -9.68 -4.57
C LEU A 11 -3.50 -9.71 -6.11
N ASP A 12 -4.53 -9.18 -6.77
CA ASP A 12 -4.47 -8.86 -8.18
C ASP A 12 -3.69 -7.56 -8.42
N THR A 13 -3.43 -7.21 -9.69
CA THR A 13 -2.67 -6.00 -10.05
C THR A 13 -3.28 -4.73 -9.44
N PHE A 14 -4.61 -4.62 -9.41
CA PHE A 14 -5.29 -3.46 -8.85
C PHE A 14 -5.16 -3.41 -7.32
N GLY A 15 -5.22 -4.56 -6.64
CA GLY A 15 -4.97 -4.70 -5.22
C GLY A 15 -3.54 -4.31 -4.85
N CYS A 16 -2.56 -4.70 -5.66
CA CYS A 16 -1.17 -4.25 -5.49
C CYS A 16 -1.05 -2.73 -5.67
N ASP A 17 -1.67 -2.14 -6.69
CA ASP A 17 -1.71 -0.68 -6.88
C ASP A 17 -2.39 0.05 -5.71
N CYS A 18 -3.44 -0.53 -5.13
CA CYS A 18 -4.04 -0.03 -3.90
C CYS A 18 -3.07 -0.11 -2.71
N ALA A 19 -2.35 -1.21 -2.54
CA ALA A 19 -1.37 -1.39 -1.48
C ALA A 19 -0.24 -0.35 -1.57
N VAL A 20 0.34 -0.15 -2.76
CA VAL A 20 1.34 0.91 -3.01
C VAL A 20 0.77 2.29 -2.70
N THR A 21 -0.47 2.58 -3.12
CA THR A 21 -1.12 3.87 -2.84
C THR A 21 -1.32 4.10 -1.34
N VAL A 22 -1.66 3.06 -0.57
CA VAL A 22 -1.74 3.15 0.89
C VAL A 22 -0.36 3.38 1.50
N ALA A 23 0.69 2.72 1.01
CA ALA A 23 2.06 2.94 1.47
C ALA A 23 2.51 4.39 1.23
N LEU A 24 2.19 4.98 0.07
CA LEU A 24 2.43 6.40 -0.20
C LEU A 24 1.75 7.29 0.84
N LYS A 25 0.47 7.04 1.14
CA LYS A 25 -0.30 7.78 2.15
C LYS A 25 0.28 7.70 3.55
N ILE A 26 0.83 6.54 3.90
CA ILE A 26 1.45 6.33 5.21
C ILE A 26 2.80 7.05 5.26
N THR A 27 3.53 7.06 4.14
CA THR A 27 4.87 7.64 4.04
C THR A 27 4.85 9.18 4.01
N ASP A 28 3.86 9.83 3.40
CA ASP A 28 3.67 11.29 3.47
C ASP A 28 2.80 11.77 4.66
N ASP A 29 2.48 10.85 5.57
CA ASP A 29 1.63 11.07 6.74
C ASP A 29 0.20 11.58 6.47
N SER A 30 -0.28 11.47 5.22
CA SER A 30 -1.67 11.83 4.86
C SER A 30 -2.71 10.77 5.26
N CYS A 31 -2.28 9.65 5.84
CA CYS A 31 -3.13 8.53 6.24
C CYS A 31 -3.77 8.74 7.62
N LYS A 32 -5.10 8.67 7.69
CA LYS A 32 -5.89 8.80 8.94
C LYS A 32 -6.14 7.49 9.69
N MET A 33 -5.48 6.40 9.28
CA MET A 33 -5.56 5.13 10.00
C MET A 33 -4.75 5.22 11.30
N ASP A 34 -5.15 4.47 12.33
CA ASP A 34 -4.36 4.30 13.55
C ASP A 34 -3.04 3.55 13.28
N GLU A 35 -2.14 3.53 14.27
CA GLU A 35 -0.81 2.93 14.15
C GLU A 35 -0.84 1.44 13.80
N GLU A 36 -1.77 0.68 14.38
CA GLU A 36 -1.93 -0.75 14.12
C GLU A 36 -2.31 -1.00 12.66
N GLN A 37 -3.29 -0.25 12.15
CA GLN A 37 -3.70 -0.32 10.76
C GLN A 37 -2.61 0.16 9.80
N ARG A 38 -1.86 1.21 10.16
CA ARG A 38 -0.71 1.67 9.36
C ARG A 38 0.36 0.58 9.28
N ALA A 39 0.71 -0.05 10.40
CA ALA A 39 1.66 -1.14 10.45
C ALA A 39 1.20 -2.33 9.59
N LEU A 40 -0.09 -2.70 9.67
CA LEU A 40 -0.68 -3.77 8.86
C LEU A 40 -0.53 -3.52 7.36
N PHE A 41 -0.91 -2.34 6.87
CA PHE A 41 -0.83 -2.04 5.44
C PHE A 41 0.59 -1.81 4.93
N MET A 42 1.51 -1.33 5.79
CA MET A 42 2.93 -1.32 5.46
C MET A 42 3.50 -2.73 5.36
N ALA A 43 3.13 -3.62 6.28
CA ALA A 43 3.53 -5.03 6.21
C ALA A 43 2.97 -5.72 4.96
N LEU A 44 1.74 -5.40 4.55
CA LEU A 44 1.18 -5.88 3.28
C LEU A 44 2.03 -5.42 2.08
N TYR A 45 2.36 -4.12 2.03
CA TYR A 45 3.20 -3.55 0.99
C TYR A 45 4.59 -4.19 0.95
N ASP A 46 5.22 -4.37 2.11
CA ASP A 46 6.56 -4.95 2.23
C ASP A 46 6.63 -6.43 1.78
N HIS A 47 5.47 -7.12 1.68
CA HIS A 47 5.36 -8.51 1.20
C HIS A 47 4.88 -8.63 -0.26
N LEU A 48 4.66 -7.52 -0.98
CA LEU A 48 4.27 -7.60 -2.38
C LEU A 48 5.34 -8.28 -3.21
N SER A 49 4.93 -9.26 -4.03
CA SER A 49 5.79 -9.80 -5.07
C SER A 49 5.98 -8.77 -6.19
N PRO A 50 7.10 -8.84 -6.94
CA PRO A 50 7.27 -8.01 -8.13
C PRO A 50 6.06 -8.15 -9.06
N TYR A 51 5.45 -7.04 -9.43
CA TYR A 51 4.29 -7.00 -10.31
C TYR A 51 4.40 -5.80 -11.25
N LYS A 52 3.76 -5.91 -12.41
CA LYS A 52 3.70 -4.80 -13.37
C LYS A 52 2.52 -3.89 -13.03
N SER A 53 2.81 -2.74 -12.45
CA SER A 53 1.79 -1.74 -12.12
C SER A 53 1.17 -1.13 -13.37
N THR A 54 -0.09 -0.74 -13.26
CA THR A 54 -0.78 0.08 -14.27
C THR A 54 -0.73 1.57 -13.95
N LEU A 55 -0.40 1.91 -12.71
CA LEU A 55 -0.43 3.28 -12.19
C LEU A 55 0.96 3.84 -11.88
N PHE A 56 1.91 2.99 -11.53
CA PHE A 56 3.24 3.38 -11.07
C PHE A 56 4.32 2.86 -12.02
N ASP A 57 5.44 3.56 -12.07
CA ASP A 57 6.67 3.04 -12.64
C ASP A 57 7.51 2.36 -11.55
N ASP A 58 8.60 1.70 -11.95
CA ASP A 58 9.48 0.97 -11.03
C ASP A 58 10.20 1.89 -10.02
N THR A 59 10.20 3.22 -10.25
CA THR A 59 10.85 4.18 -9.34
C THR A 59 10.04 4.41 -8.06
N ILE A 60 8.76 4.01 -8.03
CA ILE A 60 7.88 4.22 -6.88
C ILE A 60 8.39 3.55 -5.61
N TYR A 61 8.97 2.35 -5.74
CA TYR A 61 9.51 1.60 -4.61
C TYR A 61 10.73 2.29 -4.02
N GLU A 62 11.57 2.87 -4.88
CA GLU A 62 12.74 3.64 -4.45
C GLU A 62 12.30 4.93 -3.74
N LEU A 63 11.29 5.63 -4.27
CA LEU A 63 10.74 6.83 -3.67
C LEU A 63 10.19 6.56 -2.26
N ILE A 64 9.41 5.48 -2.08
CA ILE A 64 8.89 5.07 -0.77
C ILE A 64 10.03 4.70 0.17
N ARG A 65 11.01 3.92 -0.30
CA ARG A 65 12.19 3.51 0.48
C ARG A 65 13.00 4.70 0.99
N GLN A 66 13.33 5.64 0.11
CA GLN A 66 14.09 6.84 0.46
C GLN A 66 13.34 7.73 1.45
N SER A 67 12.04 7.92 1.23
CA SER A 67 11.20 8.76 2.08
C SER A 67 11.02 8.19 3.48
N ARG A 68 10.94 6.86 3.61
CA ARG A 68 10.92 6.17 4.92
C ARG A 68 12.25 6.30 5.67
N ALA A 69 13.37 6.26 4.95
CA ALA A 69 14.70 6.32 5.56
C ALA A 69 15.14 7.74 5.94
N ASN A 70 14.90 8.71 5.05
CA ASN A 70 15.37 10.09 5.19
C ASN A 70 14.25 11.06 4.73
N PRO A 71 13.21 11.28 5.54
CA PRO A 71 12.08 12.11 5.15
C PRO A 71 12.53 13.56 4.91
N THR A 72 12.19 14.10 3.75
CA THR A 72 12.43 15.50 3.38
C THR A 72 11.20 16.10 2.72
N ALA A 73 11.08 17.43 2.77
CA ALA A 73 9.98 18.14 2.10
C ALA A 73 9.93 17.84 0.59
N THR A 74 11.08 17.72 -0.07
CA THR A 74 11.18 17.38 -1.49
C THR A 74 10.62 15.99 -1.79
N LEU A 75 10.99 14.99 -0.98
CA LEU A 75 10.49 13.63 -1.13
C LEU A 75 8.99 13.53 -0.86
N TYR A 76 8.49 14.24 0.17
CA TYR A 76 7.05 14.30 0.45
C TYR A 76 6.26 14.97 -0.68
N ALA A 77 6.82 16.00 -1.32
CA ALA A 77 6.19 16.61 -2.48
C ALA A 77 6.10 15.64 -3.67
N GLN A 78 7.14 14.82 -3.89
CA GLN A 78 7.12 13.77 -4.90
C GLN A 78 6.10 12.66 -4.59
N ILE A 79 6.07 12.17 -3.35
CA ILE A 79 5.06 11.18 -2.90
C ILE A 79 3.65 11.73 -3.09
N LYS A 80 3.41 12.97 -2.69
CA LYS A 80 2.11 13.62 -2.84
C LYS A 80 1.66 13.62 -4.30
N LYS A 81 2.57 13.96 -5.23
CA LYS A 81 2.29 13.96 -6.67
C LYS A 81 1.89 12.57 -7.17
N GLU A 82 2.68 11.54 -6.86
CA GLU A 82 2.38 10.16 -7.30
C GLU A 82 1.10 9.62 -6.67
N ARG A 83 0.87 9.94 -5.39
CA ARG A 83 -0.37 9.59 -4.70
C ARG A 83 -1.59 10.23 -5.35
N GLU A 84 -1.54 11.53 -5.66
CA GLU A 84 -2.64 12.25 -6.31
C GLU A 84 -2.94 11.68 -7.69
N ARG A 85 -1.91 11.31 -8.47
CA ARG A 85 -2.06 10.61 -9.74
C ARG A 85 -2.80 9.28 -9.58
N ALA A 86 -2.39 8.45 -8.62
CA ALA A 86 -3.05 7.17 -8.36
C ALA A 86 -4.49 7.34 -7.88
N MET A 87 -4.73 8.32 -6.99
CA MET A 87 -6.06 8.62 -6.45
C MET A 87 -7.06 9.16 -7.47
N ALA A 88 -6.60 9.65 -8.64
CA ALA A 88 -7.48 9.97 -9.75
C ALA A 88 -8.16 8.72 -10.35
N VAL A 89 -7.54 7.53 -10.20
CA VAL A 89 -8.06 6.23 -10.68
C VAL A 89 -8.65 5.39 -9.54
N ILE A 90 -7.97 5.39 -8.39
CA ILE A 90 -8.37 4.67 -7.18
C ILE A 90 -9.29 5.58 -6.35
N THR A 91 -10.58 5.49 -6.64
CA THR A 91 -11.61 6.22 -5.90
C THR A 91 -11.64 5.82 -4.43
N GLN A 92 -12.22 6.69 -3.58
CA GLN A 92 -12.42 6.38 -2.15
C GLN A 92 -13.20 5.08 -1.94
N GLU A 93 -14.18 4.80 -2.80
CA GLU A 93 -15.00 3.59 -2.73
C GLU A 93 -14.17 2.34 -3.02
N LYS A 94 -13.38 2.34 -4.11
CA LYS A 94 -12.45 1.25 -4.43
C LYS A 94 -11.45 1.00 -3.31
N MET A 95 -10.89 2.07 -2.74
CA MET A 95 -9.97 1.97 -1.61
C MET A 95 -10.64 1.38 -0.36
N LYS A 96 -11.90 1.75 -0.07
CA LYS A 96 -12.66 1.21 1.06
C LYS A 96 -12.90 -0.30 0.90
N ILE A 97 -13.30 -0.72 -0.30
CA ILE A 97 -13.52 -2.14 -0.63
C ILE A 97 -12.21 -2.91 -0.50
N PHE A 98 -11.12 -2.41 -1.08
CA PHE A 98 -9.79 -3.03 -0.96
C PHE A 98 -9.38 -3.23 0.50
N LYS A 99 -9.47 -2.18 1.34
CA LYS A 99 -9.09 -2.30 2.75
C LYS A 99 -9.96 -3.27 3.53
N ALA A 100 -11.26 -3.35 3.23
CA ALA A 100 -12.16 -4.32 3.84
C ALA A 100 -11.78 -5.75 3.42
N SER A 101 -11.49 -5.97 2.14
CA SER A 101 -11.07 -7.26 1.59
C SER A 101 -9.78 -7.77 2.24
N VAL A 102 -8.76 -6.92 2.37
CA VAL A 102 -7.49 -7.26 3.05
C VAL A 102 -7.74 -7.69 4.50
N ARG A 103 -8.54 -6.93 5.25
CA ARG A 103 -8.85 -7.25 6.66
C ARG A 103 -9.61 -8.58 6.78
N GLY A 104 -10.60 -8.81 5.92
CA GLY A 104 -11.34 -10.08 5.88
C GLY A 104 -10.43 -11.27 5.53
N SER A 105 -9.56 -11.10 4.54
CA SER A 105 -8.62 -12.14 4.12
C SER A 105 -7.59 -12.47 5.19
N LEU A 106 -7.14 -11.46 5.96
CA LEU A 106 -6.24 -11.66 7.09
C LEU A 106 -6.89 -12.45 8.23
N LEU A 107 -8.14 -12.14 8.57
CA LEU A 107 -8.90 -12.91 9.56
C LEU A 107 -9.00 -14.39 9.14
N ILE A 108 -9.34 -14.64 7.87
CA ILE A 108 -9.41 -16.01 7.34
C ILE A 108 -8.03 -16.68 7.39
N ALA A 109 -6.98 -16.00 6.95
CA ALA A 109 -5.63 -16.53 6.93
C ALA A 109 -5.10 -16.85 8.33
N GLN A 110 -5.43 -16.05 9.35
CA GLN A 110 -5.04 -16.29 10.75
C GLN A 110 -5.69 -17.55 11.35
N HIS A 111 -6.90 -17.90 10.89
CA HIS A 111 -7.62 -19.09 11.35
C HIS A 111 -7.37 -20.34 10.50
N THR A 112 -6.62 -20.22 9.40
CA THR A 112 -6.34 -21.32 8.46
C THR A 112 -4.85 -21.60 8.27
N ALA A 113 -3.97 -20.84 8.94
CA ALA A 113 -2.51 -20.98 8.88
C ALA A 113 -1.94 -21.83 10.02
#